data_AF-A0A8T0TG56-F1
#
_entry.id   AF-A0A8T0TG56-F1
#
_cell.length_a   1.000
_cell.length_b   1.000
_cell.length_c   1.000
_cell.angle_alpha   90.00
_cell.angle_beta   90.00
_cell.angle_gamma   90.00
#
_symmetry.space_group_name_H-M   'P 1'
#
loop_
_entity.id
_entity.type
_entity.pdbx_description
1 polymer ?
#
loop_
_entity_poly.entity_id
_entity_poly.type
_entity_poly.pdbx_seq_one_letter_code
_entity_poly.pdbx_strand_id
1 'polypeptide(L)'
;MVAAVAALVEQLVGAMAAQLVPAAMMVLLLDSKVPILNPIILEGDEPHPHGKKLNKCTSDVWQYFTKKQLVIEDNGKTYVQLWAHCDFPKCKQKGRCESNYGTTGFWTHLRVAHSAVKGQQHLKVEKDNGKDIKAVVPYKYDEEGSLRKFYLAIVMHEYPFNISEHEYFVEVIKSLRPSFPIKSRVTIRKEIMNMFLQEKEKLYAYFKFVSCQISATMDMWTPNQNKSYMCVTVHWIYDNWCMQKRIVNFVHVGGHHTGAKLSETFTEHMVKWNIDKKLFALTLGNTSVNEVAVKDVISDLRANASASSLVCDGIFFHVRCACHIRNLVARDGLSIITSTVENLRQLELAVKGSPLQWEELMKRATECGLDAKRAFHLMYQQDGIQPI
;
A
#
# COMPACT_ATOMS: atom_id res chain seq x y z
N MET A 1 -16.41 -15.08 6.60
CA MET A 1 -15.95 -13.85 5.89
C MET A 1 -16.04 -12.59 6.76
N VAL A 2 -17.17 -12.30 7.42
CA VAL A 2 -17.34 -11.11 8.30
C VAL A 2 -16.58 -11.21 9.64
N ALA A 3 -16.40 -12.42 10.18
CA ALA A 3 -15.56 -12.65 11.36
C ALA A 3 -14.06 -12.51 11.06
N ALA A 4 -13.63 -12.78 9.82
CA ALA A 4 -12.23 -12.67 9.41
C ALA A 4 -11.80 -11.22 9.24
N VAL A 5 -12.69 -10.33 8.77
CA VAL A 5 -12.38 -8.89 8.61
C VAL A 5 -12.42 -8.15 9.95
N ALA A 6 -13.34 -8.50 10.85
CA ALA A 6 -13.38 -7.93 12.20
C ALA A 6 -12.20 -8.40 13.07
N ALA A 7 -11.84 -9.69 12.99
CA ALA A 7 -10.64 -10.22 13.64
C ALA A 7 -9.35 -9.65 13.04
N LEU A 8 -9.32 -9.35 11.74
CA LEU A 8 -8.17 -8.66 11.12
C LEU A 8 -8.05 -7.23 11.67
N VAL A 9 -9.14 -6.48 11.78
CA VAL A 9 -9.12 -5.11 12.34
C VAL A 9 -8.74 -5.13 13.83
N GLU A 10 -9.22 -6.09 14.62
CA GLU A 10 -8.85 -6.21 16.05
C GLU A 10 -7.42 -6.75 16.26
N GLN A 11 -6.94 -7.69 15.44
CA GLN A 11 -5.54 -8.15 15.47
C GLN A 11 -4.56 -7.08 14.98
N LEU A 12 -4.95 -6.27 13.99
CA LEU A 12 -4.15 -5.14 13.49
C LEU A 12 -4.03 -4.00 14.51
N VAL A 13 -5.05 -3.80 15.34
CA VAL A 13 -5.09 -2.72 16.34
C VAL A 13 -4.41 -3.11 17.66
N GLY A 14 -4.43 -4.40 18.03
CA GLY A 14 -3.84 -4.90 19.29
C GLY A 14 -2.31 -5.07 19.30
N ALA A 15 -1.69 -5.39 18.16
CA ALA A 15 -0.26 -5.72 18.11
C ALA A 15 0.67 -4.53 17.76
N MET A 16 0.13 -3.39 17.31
CA MET A 16 0.93 -2.31 16.73
C MET A 16 1.14 -1.14 17.70
N ALA A 17 1.95 -1.40 18.71
CA ALA A 17 2.64 -0.39 19.49
C ALA A 17 3.58 0.46 18.61
N ALA A 18 3.16 1.68 18.26
CA ALA A 18 3.98 2.87 17.99
C ALA A 18 5.06 2.88 16.88
N GLN A 19 5.31 1.80 16.13
CA GLN A 19 6.37 1.78 15.09
C GLN A 19 5.92 1.72 13.64
N LEU A 20 4.63 1.51 13.34
CA LEU A 20 4.18 1.26 11.95
C LEU A 20 3.04 2.16 11.44
N VAL A 21 2.64 3.20 12.20
CA VAL A 21 1.60 4.16 11.79
C VAL A 21 1.79 4.72 10.37
N PRO A 22 3.02 5.06 9.91
CA PRO A 22 3.18 5.59 8.57
C PRO A 22 3.21 4.54 7.45
N ALA A 23 3.61 3.29 7.76
CA ALA A 23 3.57 2.18 6.80
C ALA A 23 2.13 1.69 6.62
N ALA A 24 1.37 1.54 7.71
CA ALA A 24 -0.06 1.21 7.66
C ALA A 24 -0.87 2.27 6.89
N MET A 25 -0.54 3.57 7.03
CA MET A 25 -1.14 4.64 6.22
C MET A 25 -0.92 4.44 4.71
N MET A 26 0.21 3.86 4.31
CA MET A 26 0.56 3.69 2.90
C MET A 26 -0.11 2.45 2.28
N VAL A 27 -0.30 1.36 3.05
CA VAL A 27 -1.11 0.19 2.65
C VAL A 27 -2.53 0.61 2.26
N LEU A 28 -3.08 1.58 2.97
CA LEU A 28 -4.48 2.01 2.84
C LEU A 28 -4.66 3.17 1.84
N LEU A 29 -3.56 3.74 1.36
CA LEU A 29 -3.55 4.67 0.21
C LEU A 29 -3.33 3.96 -1.14
N LEU A 30 -2.68 2.79 -1.12
CA LEU A 30 -2.20 2.07 -2.31
C LEU A 30 -2.93 0.77 -2.63
N ASP A 31 -4.10 0.52 -2.02
CA ASP A 31 -5.02 -0.50 -2.54
C ASP A 31 -5.67 0.03 -3.83
N SER A 32 -4.82 0.13 -4.86
CA SER A 32 -5.12 0.62 -6.18
C SER A 32 -4.88 -0.52 -7.17
N LYS A 33 -5.92 -1.32 -7.37
CA LYS A 33 -6.22 -1.83 -8.72
C LYS A 33 -6.59 -0.70 -9.71
N VAL A 34 -6.42 0.57 -9.34
CA VAL A 34 -6.78 1.74 -10.14
C VAL A 34 -5.61 2.73 -10.15
N PRO A 35 -4.90 2.89 -11.28
CA PRO A 35 -3.86 3.90 -11.40
C PRO A 35 -4.45 5.28 -11.14
N ILE A 36 -3.84 6.06 -10.25
CA ILE A 36 -3.96 7.51 -10.32
C ILE A 36 -3.21 7.88 -11.61
N LEU A 37 -3.97 8.20 -12.66
CA LEU A 37 -3.51 8.41 -14.03
C LEU A 37 -2.27 9.31 -14.10
N ASN A 38 -1.29 8.89 -14.92
CA ASN A 38 -0.24 9.78 -15.41
C ASN A 38 -0.87 10.89 -16.27
N PRO A 39 -0.38 12.14 -16.20
CA PRO A 39 -0.79 13.18 -17.12
C PRO A 39 -0.42 12.77 -18.56
N ILE A 40 -1.40 12.87 -19.46
CA ILE A 40 -1.26 12.60 -20.89
C ILE A 40 -0.32 13.67 -21.47
N ILE A 41 0.89 13.26 -21.86
CA ILE A 41 1.78 14.08 -22.70
C ILE A 41 1.52 13.65 -24.15
N LEU A 42 0.98 14.56 -24.95
CA LEU A 42 0.88 14.41 -26.40
C LEU A 42 2.20 14.88 -27.01
N GLU A 43 3.11 13.96 -27.35
CA GLU A 43 4.25 14.27 -28.22
C GLU A 43 3.85 13.96 -29.67
N GLY A 44 3.94 14.98 -30.53
CA GLY A 44 3.69 14.86 -31.96
C GLY A 44 4.99 14.59 -32.72
N ASP A 45 4.96 13.57 -33.59
CA ASP A 45 6.05 13.22 -34.49
C ASP A 45 5.90 13.93 -35.85
N GLU A 46 6.94 14.64 -36.29
CA GLU A 46 7.11 15.16 -37.66
C GLU A 46 8.15 14.30 -38.41
N PRO A 47 7.91 13.89 -39.68
CA PRO A 47 8.81 13.00 -40.42
C PRO A 47 9.75 13.75 -41.39
N HIS A 48 10.99 13.28 -41.52
CA HIS A 48 11.95 13.76 -42.54
C HIS A 48 12.71 12.62 -43.26
N PRO A 49 13.24 12.89 -44.48
CA PRO A 49 13.07 12.01 -45.63
C PRO A 49 14.31 11.19 -46.08
N HIS A 50 14.04 10.34 -47.08
CA HIS A 50 14.84 9.24 -47.65
C HIS A 50 16.32 9.51 -48.04
N GLY A 51 17.19 8.54 -47.70
CA GLY A 51 18.54 8.34 -48.25
C GLY A 51 18.92 6.84 -48.36
N LYS A 52 19.75 6.51 -49.35
CA LYS A 52 20.11 5.18 -49.92
C LYS A 52 20.11 3.95 -48.97
N LYS A 53 19.56 2.81 -49.44
CA LYS A 53 19.50 1.51 -48.75
C LYS A 53 20.91 0.97 -48.41
N LEU A 54 21.30 1.04 -47.13
CA LEU A 54 22.39 0.23 -46.57
C LEU A 54 21.89 -1.21 -46.34
N ASN A 55 22.78 -2.20 -46.56
CA ASN A 55 22.50 -3.60 -46.20
C ASN A 55 22.15 -3.71 -44.71
N LYS A 56 21.05 -4.41 -44.39
CA LYS A 56 20.60 -4.60 -43.00
C LYS A 56 21.69 -5.31 -42.21
N CYS A 57 22.15 -4.69 -41.13
CA CYS A 57 23.09 -5.33 -40.22
C CYS A 57 22.32 -6.33 -39.34
N THR A 58 22.66 -7.61 -39.40
CA THR A 58 21.87 -8.73 -38.83
C THR A 58 22.38 -9.26 -37.48
N SER A 59 23.42 -8.65 -36.90
CA SER A 59 24.04 -9.13 -35.66
C SER A 59 23.32 -8.61 -34.42
N ASP A 60 23.06 -9.47 -33.43
CA ASP A 60 22.36 -9.10 -32.18
C ASP A 60 23.12 -8.07 -31.33
N VAL A 61 24.39 -7.82 -31.66
CA VAL A 61 25.23 -6.83 -30.96
C VAL A 61 24.64 -5.42 -31.02
N TRP A 62 23.86 -5.11 -32.06
CA TRP A 62 23.28 -3.78 -32.26
C TRP A 62 22.21 -3.40 -31.25
N GLN A 63 21.75 -4.33 -30.40
CA GLN A 63 20.85 -4.05 -29.28
C GLN A 63 21.53 -3.25 -28.15
N TYR A 64 22.87 -3.19 -28.14
CA TYR A 64 23.66 -2.55 -27.09
C TYR A 64 24.47 -1.34 -27.59
N PHE A 65 24.28 -0.95 -28.85
CA PHE A 65 25.02 0.14 -29.46
C PHE A 65 24.15 1.05 -30.34
N THR A 66 24.18 2.34 -30.07
CA THR A 66 23.58 3.38 -30.92
C THR A 66 24.52 3.75 -32.08
N LYS A 67 24.01 3.69 -33.31
CA LYS A 67 24.74 4.10 -34.52
C LYS A 67 24.59 5.61 -34.75
N LYS A 68 25.70 6.31 -34.94
CA LYS A 68 25.77 7.73 -35.29
C LYS A 68 26.54 7.90 -36.60
N GLN A 69 26.06 8.79 -37.46
CA GLN A 69 26.77 9.18 -38.68
C GLN A 69 27.65 10.39 -38.38
N LEU A 70 28.90 10.32 -38.82
CA LEU A 70 29.88 11.40 -38.76
C LEU A 70 30.31 11.70 -40.19
N VAL A 71 29.99 12.90 -40.66
CA VAL A 71 30.46 13.39 -41.95
C VAL A 71 31.84 13.99 -41.74
N ILE A 72 32.84 13.52 -42.47
CA ILE A 72 34.20 14.05 -42.43
C ILE A 72 34.55 14.56 -43.83
N GLU A 73 35.12 15.76 -43.88
CA GLU A 73 35.65 16.37 -45.11
C GLU A 73 37.16 16.21 -45.14
N ASP A 74 37.68 15.58 -46.20
CA ASP A 74 39.11 15.47 -46.45
C ASP A 74 39.36 15.72 -47.94
N ASN A 75 40.29 16.63 -48.27
CA ASN A 75 40.66 17.01 -49.63
C ASN A 75 39.47 17.30 -50.58
N GLY A 76 38.46 18.05 -50.12
CA GLY A 76 37.33 18.49 -50.94
C GLY A 76 36.35 17.38 -51.33
N LYS A 77 36.41 16.20 -50.70
CA LYS A 77 35.39 15.13 -50.81
C LYS A 77 34.84 14.79 -49.43
N THR A 78 33.51 14.87 -49.30
CA THR A 78 32.77 14.47 -48.09
C THR A 78 32.57 12.96 -48.07
N TYR A 79 32.95 12.29 -46.98
CA TYR A 79 32.59 10.89 -46.73
C TYR A 79 31.83 10.74 -45.40
N VAL A 80 30.80 9.89 -45.41
CA VAL A 80 29.96 9.59 -44.26
C VAL A 80 30.51 8.34 -43.57
N GLN A 81 31.05 8.49 -42.37
CA GLN A 81 31.45 7.36 -41.51
C GLN A 81 30.32 6.98 -40.56
N LEU A 82 30.12 5.67 -40.38
CA LEU A 82 29.20 5.14 -39.37
C LEU A 82 29.97 4.68 -38.14
N TRP A 83 29.58 5.22 -36.97
CA TRP A 83 30.16 4.89 -35.67
C TRP A 83 29.10 4.31 -34.74
N ALA A 84 29.44 3.24 -34.01
CA ALA A 84 28.61 2.64 -32.99
C ALA A 84 29.14 3.03 -31.60
N HIS A 85 28.27 3.61 -30.77
CA HIS A 85 28.56 4.01 -29.40
C HIS A 85 27.93 3.02 -28.43
N CYS A 86 28.66 2.61 -27.40
CA CYS A 86 28.13 1.72 -26.37
C CYS A 86 27.03 2.42 -25.55
N ASP A 87 25.90 1.77 -25.36
CA ASP A 87 24.73 2.35 -24.66
C ASP A 87 24.80 2.22 -23.13
N PHE A 88 25.86 1.58 -22.60
CA PHE A 88 26.01 1.38 -21.16
C PHE A 88 26.43 2.68 -20.43
N PRO A 89 25.84 3.00 -19.26
CA PRO A 89 26.17 4.21 -18.51
C PRO A 89 27.65 4.27 -18.15
N LYS A 90 28.27 5.44 -18.35
CA LYS A 90 29.71 5.72 -18.11
C LYS A 90 30.69 5.00 -19.06
N CYS A 91 30.21 4.27 -20.06
CA CYS A 91 31.06 3.72 -21.11
C CYS A 91 31.28 4.74 -22.23
N LYS A 92 32.54 5.01 -22.59
CA LYS A 92 32.92 5.93 -23.68
C LYS A 92 33.35 5.21 -24.95
N GLN A 93 33.23 3.87 -24.98
CA GLN A 93 33.72 3.09 -26.09
C GLN A 93 32.89 3.33 -27.36
N LYS A 94 33.59 3.59 -28.46
CA LYS A 94 33.02 3.74 -29.79
C LYS A 94 33.89 3.01 -30.82
N GLY A 95 33.27 2.50 -31.88
CA GLY A 95 33.97 1.81 -32.97
C GLY A 95 33.28 2.02 -34.31
N ARG A 96 34.04 1.83 -35.40
CA ARG A 96 33.48 1.89 -36.77
C ARG A 96 32.53 0.72 -37.00
N CYS A 97 31.37 1.01 -37.58
CA CYS A 97 30.29 0.02 -37.79
C CYS A 97 29.75 -0.01 -39.22
N GLU A 98 30.58 0.40 -40.18
CA GLU A 98 30.29 0.24 -41.61
C GLU A 98 30.17 -1.25 -41.96
N SER A 99 29.45 -1.56 -43.05
CA SER A 99 29.15 -2.94 -43.48
C SER A 99 30.38 -3.84 -43.70
N ASN A 100 31.56 -3.24 -43.84
CA ASN A 100 32.81 -3.93 -44.12
C ASN A 100 33.58 -4.29 -42.83
N TYR A 101 33.07 -3.94 -41.64
CA TYR A 101 33.69 -4.24 -40.35
C TYR A 101 32.92 -5.33 -39.60
N GLY A 102 33.63 -6.33 -39.08
CA GLY A 102 33.06 -7.43 -38.31
C GLY A 102 32.56 -7.00 -36.91
N THR A 103 31.56 -7.70 -36.36
CA THR A 103 30.97 -7.37 -35.05
C THR A 103 31.73 -7.92 -33.84
N THR A 104 32.84 -8.61 -34.06
CA THR A 104 33.60 -9.31 -33.01
C THR A 104 34.14 -8.35 -31.94
N GLY A 105 34.67 -7.20 -32.32
CA GLY A 105 35.21 -6.20 -31.38
C GLY A 105 34.16 -5.65 -30.41
N PHE A 106 32.92 -5.48 -30.88
CA PHE A 106 31.80 -5.03 -30.06
C PHE A 106 31.38 -6.11 -29.04
N TRP A 107 31.35 -7.38 -29.43
CA TRP A 107 31.08 -8.48 -28.51
C TRP A 107 32.21 -8.67 -27.47
N THR A 108 33.46 -8.51 -27.87
CA THR A 108 34.60 -8.55 -26.94
C THR A 108 34.50 -7.43 -25.90
N HIS A 109 34.14 -6.22 -26.34
CA HIS A 109 33.90 -5.09 -25.43
C HIS A 109 32.75 -5.38 -24.45
N LEU A 110 31.60 -5.87 -24.94
CA LEU A 110 30.45 -6.21 -24.11
C LEU A 110 30.77 -7.28 -23.06
N ARG A 111 31.56 -8.28 -23.42
CA ARG A 111 32.02 -9.33 -22.50
C ARG A 111 32.93 -8.78 -21.41
N VAL A 112 33.92 -7.97 -21.78
CA VAL A 112 34.97 -7.50 -20.86
C VAL A 112 34.50 -6.35 -19.98
N ALA A 113 33.76 -5.39 -20.55
CA ALA A 113 33.36 -4.17 -19.83
C ALA A 113 31.97 -4.27 -19.19
N HIS A 114 31.09 -5.13 -19.71
CA HIS A 114 29.68 -5.18 -19.31
C HIS A 114 29.18 -6.59 -18.95
N SER A 115 30.06 -7.60 -18.94
CA SER A 115 29.73 -9.00 -18.65
C SER A 115 28.55 -9.55 -19.47
N ALA A 116 28.29 -8.97 -20.64
CA ALA A 116 27.21 -9.41 -21.53
C ALA A 116 27.75 -10.46 -22.51
N VAL A 117 27.19 -11.67 -22.44
CA VAL A 117 27.61 -12.83 -23.24
C VAL A 117 26.53 -13.17 -24.26
N LYS A 118 26.95 -13.58 -25.46
CA LYS A 118 26.06 -14.01 -26.54
C LYS A 118 25.22 -15.21 -26.07
N GLY A 119 23.90 -15.05 -25.97
CA GLY A 119 22.95 -16.12 -25.66
C GLY A 119 22.30 -16.09 -24.27
N GLN A 120 22.68 -15.19 -23.36
CA GLN A 120 22.05 -15.08 -22.04
C GLN A 120 21.11 -13.86 -21.97
N GLN A 121 19.98 -13.96 -22.66
CA GLN A 121 18.89 -12.99 -22.51
C GLN A 121 17.83 -13.60 -21.60
N HIS A 122 17.62 -13.04 -20.41
CA HIS A 122 16.32 -13.22 -19.76
C HIS A 122 15.29 -12.52 -20.64
N LEU A 123 14.43 -13.30 -21.27
CA LEU A 123 13.38 -12.77 -22.14
C LEU A 123 12.17 -12.46 -21.28
N LYS A 124 11.68 -11.22 -21.35
CA LYS A 124 10.39 -10.86 -20.77
C LYS A 124 9.36 -10.89 -21.90
N VAL A 125 8.33 -11.72 -21.75
CA VAL A 125 7.19 -11.74 -22.66
C VAL A 125 6.17 -10.76 -22.09
N GLU A 126 5.98 -9.63 -22.76
CA GLU A 126 4.87 -8.72 -22.45
C GLU A 126 3.72 -8.95 -23.45
N LYS A 127 2.48 -8.91 -22.96
CA LYS A 127 1.29 -8.86 -23.81
C LYS A 127 0.97 -7.39 -24.06
N ASP A 128 0.99 -6.98 -25.31
CA ASP A 128 0.57 -5.63 -25.69
C ASP A 128 -0.96 -5.56 -25.73
N ASN A 129 -1.53 -4.48 -25.18
CA ASN A 129 -2.95 -4.32 -24.89
C ASN A 129 -3.80 -4.00 -26.15
N GLY A 130 -3.75 -4.86 -27.16
CA GLY A 130 -4.66 -4.74 -28.32
C GLY A 130 -4.20 -5.37 -29.62
N LYS A 131 -2.98 -5.93 -29.69
CA LYS A 131 -2.52 -6.73 -30.83
C LYS A 131 -1.80 -7.96 -30.33
N ASP A 132 -2.13 -9.11 -30.93
CA ASP A 132 -1.65 -10.45 -30.57
C ASP A 132 -0.16 -10.67 -30.96
N ILE A 133 0.69 -9.66 -30.75
CA ILE A 133 2.12 -9.67 -31.06
C ILE A 133 2.88 -9.83 -29.75
N LYS A 134 3.51 -10.99 -29.57
CA LYS A 134 4.47 -11.23 -28.48
C LYS A 134 5.77 -10.49 -28.80
N ALA A 135 5.89 -9.25 -28.35
CA ALA A 135 7.15 -8.52 -28.41
C ALA A 135 8.13 -9.17 -27.42
N VAL A 136 9.22 -9.73 -27.95
CA VAL A 136 10.33 -10.27 -27.15
C VAL A 136 11.24 -9.10 -26.81
N VAL A 137 11.11 -8.57 -25.59
CA VAL A 137 11.92 -7.44 -25.11
C VAL A 137 13.05 -7.97 -24.22
N PRO A 138 14.31 -7.54 -24.42
CA PRO A 138 15.40 -7.91 -23.52
C PRO A 138 15.09 -7.42 -22.10
N TYR A 139 15.18 -8.31 -21.10
CA TYR A 139 15.01 -7.93 -19.70
C TYR A 139 16.12 -6.97 -19.27
N LYS A 140 15.74 -5.72 -18.97
CA LYS A 140 16.61 -4.74 -18.33
C LYS A 140 16.24 -4.67 -16.84
N TYR A 141 17.22 -4.91 -15.98
CA TYR A 141 17.05 -4.74 -14.55
C TYR A 141 16.76 -3.26 -14.24
N ASP A 142 15.61 -3.03 -13.62
CA ASP A 142 15.19 -1.74 -13.09
C ASP A 142 15.40 -1.74 -11.57
N GLU A 143 16.47 -1.07 -11.13
CA GLU A 143 16.84 -0.98 -9.73
C GLU A 143 15.79 -0.21 -8.92
N GLU A 144 15.32 0.92 -9.44
CA GLU A 144 14.35 1.78 -8.77
C GLU A 144 13.00 1.08 -8.63
N GLY A 145 12.52 0.45 -9.71
CA GLY A 145 11.29 -0.35 -9.67
C GLY A 145 11.38 -1.56 -8.73
N SER A 146 12.57 -2.17 -8.60
CA SER A 146 12.78 -3.29 -7.67
C SER A 146 12.80 -2.82 -6.21
N LEU A 147 13.46 -1.70 -5.90
CA LEU A 147 13.41 -1.06 -4.58
C LEU A 147 11.99 -0.65 -4.21
N ARG A 148 11.27 -0.02 -5.13
CA ARG A 148 9.87 0.38 -4.93
C ARG A 148 9.00 -0.83 -4.55
N LYS A 149 9.15 -1.96 -5.26
CA LYS A 149 8.43 -3.21 -4.94
C LYS A 149 8.83 -3.80 -3.61
N PHE A 150 10.12 -3.73 -3.25
CA PHE A 150 10.57 -4.18 -1.94
C PHE A 150 9.93 -3.35 -0.81
N TYR A 151 9.86 -2.03 -0.94
CA TYR A 151 9.18 -1.17 0.03
C TYR A 151 7.68 -1.42 0.08
N LEU A 152 7.04 -1.64 -1.07
CA LEU A 152 5.64 -2.04 -1.11
C LEU A 152 5.43 -3.38 -0.39
N ALA A 153 6.32 -4.35 -0.52
CA ALA A 153 6.21 -5.60 0.23
C ALA A 153 6.32 -5.37 1.74
N ILE A 154 7.25 -4.52 2.19
CA ILE A 154 7.37 -4.14 3.62
C ILE A 154 6.07 -3.53 4.13
N VAL A 155 5.51 -2.62 3.35
CA VAL A 155 4.27 -1.91 3.67
C VAL A 155 3.07 -2.86 3.66
N MET A 156 2.79 -3.52 2.54
CA MET A 156 1.60 -4.35 2.30
C MET A 156 1.54 -5.61 3.16
N HIS A 157 2.69 -6.12 3.59
CA HIS A 157 2.77 -7.31 4.45
C HIS A 157 3.21 -6.98 5.87
N GLU A 158 3.25 -5.69 6.22
CA GLU A 158 3.55 -5.21 7.57
C GLU A 158 4.87 -5.76 8.13
N TYR A 159 5.85 -5.98 7.26
CA TYR A 159 7.15 -6.41 7.71
C TYR A 159 7.82 -5.30 8.52
N PRO A 160 8.58 -5.67 9.57
CA PRO A 160 9.33 -4.68 10.31
C PRO A 160 10.42 -4.08 9.41
N PHE A 161 10.71 -2.78 9.54
CA PHE A 161 11.67 -2.09 8.65
C PHE A 161 13.08 -2.70 8.68
N ASN A 162 13.44 -3.38 9.76
CA ASN A 162 14.71 -4.09 9.92
C ASN A 162 14.76 -5.44 9.20
N ILE A 163 13.72 -5.87 8.48
CA ILE A 163 13.77 -7.07 7.62
C ILE A 163 14.95 -7.01 6.64
N SER A 164 15.29 -5.81 6.17
CA SER A 164 16.46 -5.51 5.34
C SER A 164 17.82 -5.80 6.00
N GLU A 165 17.84 -6.00 7.31
CA GLU A 165 19.01 -6.26 8.13
C GLU A 165 19.04 -7.71 8.66
N HIS A 166 18.03 -8.52 8.36
CA HIS A 166 18.00 -9.93 8.74
C HIS A 166 18.98 -10.73 7.88
N GLU A 167 19.93 -11.42 8.51
CA GLU A 167 21.06 -12.11 7.86
C GLU A 167 20.62 -13.00 6.68
N TYR A 168 19.80 -14.02 6.93
CA TYR A 168 19.35 -14.94 5.87
C TYR A 168 18.46 -14.26 4.81
N PHE A 169 17.75 -13.18 5.16
CA PHE A 169 16.98 -12.42 4.17
C PHE A 169 17.91 -11.66 3.21
N VAL A 170 18.95 -11.04 3.76
CA VAL A 170 20.01 -10.40 2.99
C VAL A 170 20.71 -11.41 2.09
N GLU A 171 21.06 -12.59 2.60
CA GLU A 171 21.66 -13.67 1.81
C GLU A 171 20.77 -14.09 0.63
N VAL A 172 19.46 -14.30 0.87
CA VAL A 172 18.51 -14.62 -0.20
C VAL A 172 18.50 -13.52 -1.27
N ILE A 173 18.36 -12.24 -0.89
CA ILE A 173 18.38 -11.14 -1.86
C ILE A 173 19.71 -11.07 -2.63
N LYS A 174 20.84 -11.24 -1.94
CA LYS A 174 22.16 -11.21 -2.55
C LYS A 174 22.42 -12.40 -3.46
N SER A 175 21.85 -13.57 -3.17
CA SER A 175 21.90 -14.75 -4.04
C SER A 175 21.12 -14.53 -5.34
N LEU A 176 19.96 -13.86 -5.25
CA LEU A 176 19.14 -13.50 -6.42
C LEU A 176 19.79 -12.39 -7.24
N ARG A 177 20.34 -11.38 -6.55
CA ARG A 177 21.00 -10.23 -7.17
C ARG A 177 22.08 -9.64 -6.25
N PRO A 178 23.36 -9.94 -6.49
CA PRO A 178 24.46 -9.42 -5.65
C PRO A 178 24.53 -7.88 -5.61
N SER A 179 24.19 -7.24 -6.74
CA SER A 179 24.21 -5.78 -6.88
C SER A 179 22.97 -5.07 -6.31
N PHE A 180 22.00 -5.79 -5.72
CA PHE A 180 20.79 -5.14 -5.20
C PHE A 180 21.15 -4.20 -4.04
N PRO A 181 20.73 -2.92 -4.08
CA PRO A 181 21.15 -1.90 -3.11
C PRO A 181 20.29 -1.97 -1.84
N ILE A 182 20.44 -3.02 -1.03
CA ILE A 182 19.76 -3.15 0.26
C ILE A 182 20.07 -1.91 1.12
N LYS A 183 19.03 -1.21 1.55
CA LYS A 183 19.12 0.01 2.37
C LYS A 183 18.95 -0.35 3.84
N SER A 184 19.48 0.48 4.74
CA SER A 184 19.28 0.32 6.19
C SER A 184 17.83 0.60 6.58
N ARG A 185 17.39 0.09 7.74
CA ARG A 185 16.04 0.33 8.28
C ARG A 185 15.67 1.82 8.34
N VAL A 186 16.66 2.69 8.61
CA VAL A 186 16.48 4.14 8.71
C VAL A 186 16.20 4.74 7.32
N THR A 187 16.98 4.35 6.32
CA THR A 187 16.79 4.80 4.94
C THR A 187 15.48 4.28 4.37
N ILE A 188 15.15 3.01 4.59
CA ILE A 188 13.87 2.41 4.18
C ILE A 188 12.70 3.19 4.76
N ARG A 189 12.72 3.45 6.06
CA ARG A 189 11.67 4.25 6.71
C ARG A 189 11.54 5.62 6.07
N LYS A 190 12.64 6.32 5.83
CA LYS A 190 12.64 7.64 5.17
C LYS A 190 12.08 7.58 3.75
N GLU A 191 12.47 6.60 2.96
CA GLU A 191 12.02 6.45 1.57
C GLU A 191 10.53 6.09 1.50
N ILE A 192 10.05 5.19 2.36
CA ILE A 192 8.61 4.89 2.53
C ILE A 192 7.83 6.16 2.92
N MET A 193 8.34 6.95 3.86
CA MET A 193 7.72 8.23 4.23
C MET A 193 7.63 9.20 3.04
N ASN A 194 8.68 9.28 2.23
CA ASN A 194 8.67 10.14 1.04
C ASN A 194 7.65 9.66 0.02
N MET A 195 7.57 8.35 -0.22
CA MET A 195 6.53 7.79 -1.10
C MET A 195 5.13 8.11 -0.56
N PHE A 196 4.90 7.98 0.75
CA PHE A 196 3.64 8.38 1.37
C PHE A 196 3.31 9.86 1.14
N LEU A 197 4.26 10.77 1.35
CA LEU A 197 4.04 12.21 1.15
C LEU A 197 3.70 12.55 -0.31
N GLN A 198 4.37 11.89 -1.27
CA GLN A 198 4.07 12.04 -2.70
C GLN A 198 2.65 11.55 -3.04
N GLU A 199 2.26 10.37 -2.56
CA GLU A 199 0.91 9.84 -2.79
C GLU A 199 -0.18 10.68 -2.09
N LYS A 200 0.13 11.23 -0.90
CA LYS A 200 -0.73 12.19 -0.20
C LYS A 200 -0.94 13.45 -1.04
N GLU A 201 0.12 14.01 -1.63
CA GLU A 201 0.02 15.19 -2.48
C GLU A 201 -0.82 14.92 -3.73
N LYS A 202 -0.63 13.77 -4.38
CA LYS A 202 -1.47 13.35 -5.51
C LYS A 202 -2.94 13.23 -5.12
N LEU A 203 -3.23 12.61 -3.97
CA LEU A 203 -4.60 12.47 -3.46
C LEU A 203 -5.22 13.83 -3.13
N TYR A 204 -4.46 14.74 -2.51
CA TYR A 204 -4.90 16.10 -2.24
C TYR A 204 -5.20 16.87 -3.53
N ALA A 205 -4.32 16.78 -4.53
CA ALA A 205 -4.55 17.37 -5.84
C ALA A 205 -5.80 16.80 -6.50
N TYR A 206 -6.00 15.48 -6.42
CA TYR A 206 -7.22 14.82 -6.91
C TYR A 206 -8.48 15.36 -6.22
N PHE A 207 -8.49 15.47 -4.89
CA PHE A 207 -9.64 16.01 -4.15
C PHE A 207 -10.02 17.44 -4.50
N LYS A 208 -9.11 18.25 -5.08
CA LYS A 208 -9.49 19.58 -5.60
C LYS A 208 -10.49 19.47 -6.76
N PHE A 209 -10.31 18.51 -7.65
CA PHE A 209 -11.08 18.39 -8.89
C PHE A 209 -12.31 17.48 -8.77
N VAL A 210 -12.34 16.58 -7.78
CA VAL A 210 -13.49 15.72 -7.54
C VAL A 210 -14.75 16.55 -7.28
N SER A 211 -15.79 16.33 -8.08
CA SER A 211 -17.10 16.98 -7.91
C SER A 211 -18.10 16.13 -7.12
N CYS A 212 -17.81 14.85 -6.89
CA CYS A 212 -18.71 13.98 -6.14
C CYS A 212 -18.68 14.30 -4.63
N GLN A 213 -19.76 13.91 -3.96
CA GLN A 213 -19.79 13.96 -2.50
C GLN A 213 -18.98 12.81 -1.89
N ILE A 214 -18.53 13.03 -0.66
CA ILE A 214 -17.61 12.16 0.08
C ILE A 214 -18.26 11.78 1.40
N SER A 215 -18.34 10.48 1.68
CA SER A 215 -18.72 9.98 3.00
C SER A 215 -17.48 9.71 3.83
N ALA A 216 -17.56 9.96 5.13
CA ALA A 216 -16.47 9.67 6.06
C ALA A 216 -16.89 8.60 7.07
N THR A 217 -15.94 7.78 7.50
CA THR A 217 -16.05 6.94 8.70
C THR A 217 -15.00 7.40 9.69
N MET A 218 -15.41 7.70 10.91
CA MET A 218 -14.53 8.09 12.00
C MET A 218 -14.57 7.00 13.08
N ASP A 219 -13.41 6.50 13.44
CA ASP A 219 -13.26 5.53 14.52
C ASP A 219 -12.25 6.03 15.56
N MET A 220 -12.52 5.68 16.82
CA MET A 220 -11.77 6.09 17.98
C MET A 220 -11.49 4.88 18.85
N TRP A 221 -10.22 4.66 19.16
CA TRP A 221 -9.84 3.63 20.12
C TRP A 221 -8.71 4.09 21.02
N THR A 222 -8.66 3.50 22.21
CA THR A 222 -7.56 3.67 23.16
C THR A 222 -6.90 2.30 23.32
N PRO A 223 -5.73 2.05 22.70
CA PRO A 223 -4.96 0.85 22.93
C PRO A 223 -4.35 0.87 24.34
N ASN A 224 -3.77 -0.27 24.73
CA ASN A 224 -3.17 -0.52 26.06
C ASN A 224 -2.04 0.45 26.46
N GLN A 225 -1.63 1.35 25.57
CA GLN A 225 -0.67 2.43 25.84
C GLN A 225 -1.32 3.70 26.39
N ASN A 226 -2.63 3.68 26.70
CA ASN A 226 -3.42 4.83 27.17
C ASN A 226 -3.31 6.07 26.29
N LYS A 227 -3.15 5.87 24.97
CA LYS A 227 -3.05 6.93 23.96
C LYS A 227 -4.17 6.76 22.95
N SER A 228 -5.14 7.65 22.96
CA SER A 228 -6.29 7.51 22.08
C SER A 228 -5.98 8.00 20.67
N TYR A 229 -6.44 7.24 19.68
CA TYR A 229 -6.23 7.53 18.28
C TYR A 229 -7.58 7.73 17.59
N MET A 230 -7.61 8.73 16.71
CA MET A 230 -8.68 8.96 15.75
C MET A 230 -8.20 8.51 14.38
N CYS A 231 -8.98 7.64 13.74
CA CYS A 231 -8.83 7.31 12.34
C CYS A 231 -10.03 7.85 11.55
N VAL A 232 -9.75 8.58 10.46
CA VAL A 232 -10.77 9.00 9.50
C VAL A 232 -10.46 8.38 8.15
N THR A 233 -11.43 7.63 7.66
CA THR A 233 -11.43 7.10 6.29
C THR A 233 -12.50 7.83 5.50
N VAL A 234 -12.16 8.27 4.30
CA VAL A 234 -13.12 8.86 3.36
C VAL A 234 -13.42 7.87 2.25
N HIS A 235 -14.66 7.92 1.79
CA HIS A 235 -15.24 7.00 0.83
C HIS A 235 -15.97 7.81 -0.23
N TRP A 236 -15.75 7.50 -1.50
CA TRP A 236 -16.41 8.17 -2.62
C TRP A 236 -16.55 7.22 -3.80
N ILE A 237 -17.37 7.61 -4.78
CA ILE A 237 -17.55 6.85 -6.01
C ILE A 237 -16.72 7.52 -7.10
N TYR A 238 -15.81 6.75 -7.71
CA TYR A 238 -15.00 7.18 -8.85
C TYR A 238 -15.76 6.98 -10.17
N ASP A 239 -15.24 7.60 -11.24
CA ASP A 239 -15.67 7.35 -12.61
C ASP A 239 -15.68 5.84 -12.88
N ASN A 240 -16.75 5.35 -13.54
CA ASN A 240 -17.08 3.92 -13.71
C ASN A 240 -17.70 3.21 -12.49
N TRP A 241 -18.31 3.95 -11.55
CA TRP A 241 -19.04 3.37 -10.40
C TRP A 241 -18.16 2.52 -9.47
N CYS A 242 -16.87 2.82 -9.42
CA CYS A 242 -15.93 2.13 -8.54
C CYS A 242 -15.85 2.84 -7.19
N MET A 243 -16.25 2.17 -6.11
CA MET A 243 -16.06 2.68 -4.75
C MET A 243 -14.57 2.81 -4.43
N GLN A 244 -14.18 3.99 -3.98
CA GLN A 244 -12.86 4.30 -3.46
C GLN A 244 -12.96 4.54 -1.95
N LYS A 245 -11.92 4.13 -1.23
CA LYS A 245 -11.75 4.39 0.20
C LYS A 245 -10.30 4.76 0.49
N ARG A 246 -10.05 5.78 1.30
CA ARG A 246 -8.69 6.19 1.70
C ARG A 246 -8.69 6.68 3.13
N ILE A 247 -7.69 6.25 3.91
CA ILE A 247 -7.44 6.87 5.22
C ILE A 247 -6.79 8.21 4.97
N VAL A 248 -7.46 9.26 5.41
CA VAL A 248 -6.99 10.64 5.30
C VAL A 248 -6.36 11.10 6.60
N ASN A 249 -6.76 10.49 7.73
CA ASN A 249 -6.26 10.89 9.05
C ASN A 249 -6.05 9.70 9.96
N PHE A 250 -4.92 9.70 10.64
CA PHE A 250 -4.61 8.84 11.77
C PHE A 250 -3.85 9.71 12.78
N VAL A 251 -4.53 10.17 13.82
CA VAL A 251 -3.99 11.18 14.75
C VAL A 251 -4.20 10.77 16.19
N HIS A 252 -3.21 11.08 17.02
CA HIS A 252 -3.37 10.97 18.46
C HIS A 252 -4.24 12.12 18.96
N VAL A 253 -5.32 11.81 19.67
CA VAL A 253 -6.19 12.80 20.31
C VAL A 253 -5.85 12.79 21.80
N GLY A 254 -5.15 13.83 22.25
CA GLY A 254 -4.78 13.98 23.65
C GLY A 254 -5.92 14.57 24.49
N GLY A 255 -5.91 14.29 25.79
CA GLY A 255 -6.86 14.85 26.75
C GLY A 255 -8.19 14.10 26.81
N HIS A 256 -9.22 14.77 27.36
CA HIS A 256 -10.55 14.20 27.47
C HIS A 256 -11.26 14.17 26.11
N HIS A 257 -11.80 13.01 25.75
CA HIS A 257 -12.57 12.80 24.51
C HIS A 257 -13.96 13.38 24.63
N THR A 258 -14.06 14.71 24.56
CA THR A 258 -15.34 15.41 24.48
C THR A 258 -15.81 15.46 23.03
N GLY A 259 -17.13 15.53 22.81
CA GLY A 259 -17.69 15.63 21.46
C GLY A 259 -17.13 16.84 20.70
N ALA A 260 -17.01 17.98 21.38
CA ALA A 260 -16.40 19.20 20.86
C ALA A 260 -14.95 19.01 20.40
N LYS A 261 -14.14 18.22 21.14
CA LYS A 261 -12.75 17.98 20.74
C LYS A 261 -12.67 17.08 19.50
N LEU A 262 -13.56 16.08 19.42
CA LEU A 262 -13.63 15.19 18.28
C LEU A 262 -14.11 15.93 17.02
N SER A 263 -15.13 16.78 17.14
CA SER A 263 -15.64 17.59 16.03
C SER A 263 -14.61 18.58 15.53
N GLU A 264 -13.95 19.32 16.42
CA GLU A 264 -12.84 20.24 16.07
C GLU A 264 -11.73 19.48 15.31
N THR A 265 -11.27 18.36 15.87
CA THR A 265 -10.23 17.53 15.24
C THR A 265 -10.67 17.02 13.88
N PHE A 266 -11.91 16.55 13.74
CA PHE A 266 -12.45 16.08 12.47
C PHE A 266 -12.52 17.21 11.43
N THR A 267 -13.19 18.31 11.76
CA THR A 267 -13.42 19.46 10.87
C THR A 267 -12.10 20.07 10.39
N GLU A 268 -11.14 20.29 11.29
CA GLU A 268 -9.81 20.80 10.93
C GLU A 268 -9.15 19.95 9.83
N HIS A 269 -9.27 18.63 9.93
CA HIS A 269 -8.65 17.73 8.98
C HIS A 269 -9.42 17.66 7.66
N MET A 270 -10.75 17.75 7.68
CA MET A 270 -11.54 17.84 6.45
C MET A 270 -11.20 19.12 5.66
N VAL A 271 -10.96 20.24 6.35
CA VAL A 271 -10.47 21.49 5.75
C VAL A 271 -9.05 21.32 5.20
N LYS A 272 -8.12 20.71 5.95
CA LYS A 272 -6.75 20.42 5.48
C LYS A 272 -6.74 19.58 4.19
N TRP A 273 -7.70 18.69 4.02
CA TRP A 273 -7.86 17.87 2.82
C TRP A 273 -8.69 18.53 1.71
N ASN A 274 -9.26 19.72 1.94
CA ASN A 274 -10.13 20.45 1.01
C ASN A 274 -11.37 19.63 0.59
N ILE A 275 -11.97 18.93 1.56
CA ILE A 275 -13.16 18.09 1.38
C ILE A 275 -14.30 18.43 2.34
N ASP A 276 -14.11 19.39 3.24
CA ASP A 276 -15.10 19.89 4.19
C ASP A 276 -16.42 20.28 3.51
N LYS A 277 -16.36 20.92 2.35
CA LYS A 277 -17.54 21.31 1.55
C LYS A 277 -18.09 20.21 0.64
N LYS A 278 -17.61 18.98 0.78
CA LYS A 278 -18.01 17.83 -0.05
C LYS A 278 -18.58 16.69 0.80
N LEU A 279 -18.74 16.89 2.10
CA LEU A 279 -19.19 15.85 3.02
C LEU A 279 -20.67 15.52 2.79
N PHE A 280 -20.96 14.25 2.59
CA PHE A 280 -22.31 13.70 2.47
C PHE A 280 -22.81 13.14 3.80
N ALA A 281 -22.01 12.26 4.40
CA ALA A 281 -22.36 11.54 5.61
C ALA A 281 -21.11 11.23 6.42
N LEU A 282 -21.30 11.05 7.71
CA LEU A 282 -20.29 10.69 8.68
C LEU A 282 -20.78 9.49 9.50
N THR A 283 -20.01 8.41 9.44
CA THR A 283 -20.28 7.15 10.15
C THR A 283 -19.37 6.99 11.36
N LEU A 284 -19.92 6.69 12.53
CA LEU A 284 -19.17 6.53 13.79
C LEU A 284 -19.93 5.64 14.78
N GLY A 285 -19.25 5.24 15.86
CA GLY A 285 -19.79 4.41 16.94
C GLY A 285 -20.97 5.06 17.67
N ASN A 286 -21.76 4.23 18.37
CA ASN A 286 -23.01 4.61 19.02
C ASN A 286 -22.79 5.13 20.45
N THR A 287 -22.10 6.26 20.62
CA THR A 287 -21.82 6.84 21.94
C THR A 287 -22.37 8.28 22.04
N SER A 288 -22.67 8.74 23.25
CA SER A 288 -23.16 10.11 23.48
C SER A 288 -22.16 11.19 23.04
N VAL A 289 -20.86 10.94 23.26
CA VAL A 289 -19.76 11.80 22.82
C VAL A 289 -19.78 11.98 21.29
N ASN A 290 -19.98 10.87 20.57
CA ASN A 290 -20.07 10.86 19.12
C ASN A 290 -21.30 11.62 18.60
N GLU A 291 -22.45 11.53 19.28
CA GLU A 291 -23.63 12.31 18.92
C GLU A 291 -23.42 13.81 19.07
N VAL A 292 -22.70 14.25 20.11
CA VAL A 292 -22.32 15.66 20.27
C VAL A 292 -21.38 16.08 19.14
N ALA A 293 -20.34 15.29 18.86
CA ALA A 293 -19.40 15.60 17.79
C ALA A 293 -20.09 15.79 16.43
N VAL A 294 -21.06 14.94 16.08
CA VAL A 294 -21.78 15.06 14.82
C VAL A 294 -22.66 16.30 14.77
N LYS A 295 -23.34 16.63 15.86
CA LYS A 295 -24.16 17.86 15.95
C LYS A 295 -23.30 19.10 15.74
N ASP A 296 -22.13 19.14 16.35
CA ASP A 296 -21.17 20.23 16.20
C ASP A 296 -20.69 20.33 14.74
N VAL A 297 -20.30 19.20 14.12
CA VAL A 297 -19.90 19.18 12.69
C VAL A 297 -21.03 19.67 11.79
N ILE A 298 -22.28 19.24 12.01
CA ILE A 298 -23.43 19.72 11.24
C ILE A 298 -23.62 21.24 11.43
N SER A 299 -23.46 21.74 12.65
CA SER A 299 -23.55 23.17 12.96
C SER A 299 -22.47 23.97 12.22
N ASP A 300 -21.22 23.50 12.23
CA ASP A 300 -20.11 24.13 11.52
C ASP A 300 -20.34 24.15 10.01
N LEU A 301 -20.83 23.05 9.43
CA LEU A 301 -21.13 22.96 8.01
C LEU A 301 -22.28 23.91 7.60
N ARG A 302 -23.27 24.11 8.48
CA ARG A 302 -24.35 25.08 8.25
C ARG A 302 -23.87 26.52 8.36
N ALA A 303 -23.01 26.83 9.34
CA ALA A 303 -22.52 28.19 9.57
C ALA A 303 -21.59 28.69 8.44
N ASN A 304 -20.81 27.79 7.84
CA ASN A 304 -19.86 28.12 6.78
C ASN A 304 -20.47 28.05 5.36
N ALA A 305 -21.80 27.97 5.27
CA ALA A 305 -22.56 27.74 4.05
C ALA A 305 -22.70 29.00 3.18
N SER A 306 -21.65 29.32 2.43
CA SER A 306 -21.81 30.10 1.18
C SER A 306 -22.38 29.23 0.04
N ALA A 307 -22.40 27.90 0.20
CA ALA A 307 -23.14 26.93 -0.60
C ALA A 307 -23.13 25.57 0.14
N SER A 308 -24.08 25.29 1.03
CA SER A 308 -24.07 24.04 1.80
C SER A 308 -24.23 22.83 0.87
N SER A 309 -23.24 21.92 0.84
CA SER A 309 -23.38 20.59 0.22
C SER A 309 -24.15 19.61 1.10
N LEU A 310 -24.69 20.08 2.23
CA LEU A 310 -25.30 19.29 3.26
C LEU A 310 -26.70 18.86 2.80
N VAL A 311 -26.81 17.59 2.39
CA VAL A 311 -28.04 17.04 1.85
C VAL A 311 -29.13 17.00 2.92
N CYS A 312 -30.32 17.48 2.57
CA CYS A 312 -31.48 17.54 3.48
C CYS A 312 -31.14 18.18 4.83
N ASP A 313 -30.40 19.28 4.82
CA ASP A 313 -29.96 20.02 6.02
C ASP A 313 -29.22 19.15 7.05
N GLY A 314 -28.67 18.02 6.64
CA GLY A 314 -27.91 17.11 7.49
C GLY A 314 -28.74 16.08 8.23
N ILE A 315 -30.04 15.93 7.91
CA ILE A 315 -30.91 14.90 8.50
C ILE A 315 -30.30 13.49 8.36
N PHE A 316 -29.65 13.22 7.22
CA PHE A 316 -29.01 11.94 6.93
C PHE A 316 -27.49 11.93 7.13
N PHE A 317 -26.94 12.98 7.74
CA PHE A 317 -25.49 13.10 7.88
C PHE A 317 -24.92 12.08 8.87
N HIS A 318 -25.62 11.80 9.96
CA HIS A 318 -25.17 10.81 10.95
C HIS A 318 -25.59 9.39 10.55
N VAL A 319 -24.61 8.53 10.30
CA VAL A 319 -24.83 7.09 10.11
C VAL A 319 -24.22 6.34 11.30
N ARG A 320 -25.04 5.57 12.02
CA ARG A 320 -24.53 4.77 13.16
C ARG A 320 -23.81 3.52 12.64
N CYS A 321 -22.68 3.18 13.24
CA CYS A 321 -21.91 2.00 12.87
C CYS A 321 -22.70 0.69 13.15
N ALA A 322 -23.04 -0.04 12.09
CA ALA A 322 -23.77 -1.32 12.19
C ALA A 322 -22.98 -2.39 12.98
N CYS A 323 -21.65 -2.44 12.84
CA CYS A 323 -20.81 -3.34 13.62
C CYS A 323 -20.89 -3.06 15.11
N HIS A 324 -20.92 -1.78 15.48
CA HIS A 324 -21.04 -1.36 16.87
C HIS A 324 -22.44 -1.68 17.42
N ILE A 325 -23.51 -1.43 16.66
CA ILE A 325 -24.87 -1.83 17.03
C ILE A 325 -24.94 -3.36 17.26
N ARG A 326 -24.37 -4.15 16.35
CA ARG A 326 -24.32 -5.61 16.52
C ARG A 326 -23.56 -6.03 17.78
N ASN A 327 -22.45 -5.37 18.09
CA ASN A 327 -21.71 -5.62 19.31
C ASN A 327 -22.54 -5.28 20.56
N LEU A 328 -23.29 -4.16 20.55
CA LEU A 328 -24.20 -3.82 21.65
C LEU A 328 -25.28 -4.88 21.84
N VAL A 329 -25.92 -5.34 20.76
CA VAL A 329 -26.94 -6.42 20.83
C VAL A 329 -26.33 -7.72 21.36
N ALA A 330 -25.13 -8.09 20.91
CA ALA A 330 -24.45 -9.29 21.39
C ALA A 330 -24.09 -9.18 22.89
N ARG A 331 -23.61 -8.01 23.34
CA ARG A 331 -23.29 -7.75 24.75
C ARG A 331 -24.53 -7.78 25.63
N ASP A 332 -25.64 -7.20 25.16
CA ASP A 332 -26.92 -7.23 25.86
C ASP A 332 -27.40 -8.68 26.02
N GLY A 333 -27.35 -9.49 24.96
CA GLY A 333 -27.67 -10.92 25.05
C GLY A 333 -26.70 -11.71 25.96
N LEU A 334 -25.40 -11.42 25.91
CA LEU A 334 -24.40 -12.02 26.79
C LEU A 334 -24.63 -11.65 28.25
N SER A 335 -25.16 -10.45 28.53
CA SER A 335 -25.41 -9.97 29.89
C SER A 335 -26.29 -10.96 30.68
N ILE A 336 -27.25 -11.60 30.00
CA ILE A 336 -28.21 -12.57 30.55
C ILE A 336 -27.49 -13.84 31.04
N ILE A 337 -26.44 -14.28 30.35
CA ILE A 337 -25.71 -15.52 30.65
C ILE A 337 -24.37 -15.27 31.34
N THR A 338 -24.04 -14.01 31.68
CA THR A 338 -22.76 -13.61 32.28
C THR A 338 -22.39 -14.47 33.48
N SER A 339 -23.34 -14.73 34.39
CA SER A 339 -23.09 -15.55 35.58
C SER A 339 -22.69 -16.98 35.23
N THR A 340 -23.31 -17.57 34.20
CA THR A 340 -22.99 -18.92 33.74
C THR A 340 -21.62 -18.94 33.06
N VAL A 341 -21.33 -17.94 32.21
CA VAL A 341 -20.03 -17.80 31.56
C VAL A 341 -18.91 -17.62 32.59
N GLU A 342 -19.13 -16.83 33.63
CA GLU A 342 -18.15 -16.62 34.69
C GLU A 342 -17.91 -17.90 35.50
N ASN A 343 -18.96 -18.63 35.87
CA ASN A 343 -18.82 -19.93 36.54
C ASN A 343 -18.03 -20.94 35.68
N LEU A 344 -18.26 -20.96 34.36
CA LEU A 344 -17.51 -21.82 33.45
C LEU A 344 -16.03 -21.41 33.34
N ARG A 345 -15.73 -20.10 33.33
CA ARG A 345 -14.34 -19.61 33.36
C ARG A 345 -13.63 -19.96 34.66
N GLN A 346 -14.30 -19.85 35.80
CA GLN A 346 -13.74 -20.25 37.10
C GLN A 346 -13.49 -21.75 37.17
N LEU A 347 -14.42 -22.57 36.63
CA LEU A 347 -14.22 -24.01 36.51
C LEU A 347 -13.01 -24.33 35.61
N GLU A 348 -12.91 -23.69 34.45
CA GLU A 348 -11.79 -23.88 33.54
C GLU A 348 -10.46 -23.50 34.18
N LEU A 349 -10.41 -22.35 34.88
CA LEU A 349 -9.25 -21.89 35.64
C LEU A 349 -8.81 -22.92 36.68
N ALA A 350 -9.75 -23.41 37.49
CA ALA A 350 -9.47 -24.41 38.52
C ALA A 350 -8.90 -25.69 37.90
N VAL A 351 -9.58 -26.23 36.90
CA VAL A 351 -9.21 -27.50 36.27
C VAL A 351 -7.88 -27.38 35.49
N LYS A 352 -7.65 -26.31 34.73
CA LYS A 352 -6.40 -26.10 33.99
C LYS A 352 -5.22 -25.73 34.89
N GLY A 353 -5.48 -25.22 36.10
CA GLY A 353 -4.46 -24.93 37.10
C GLY A 353 -3.79 -26.18 37.68
N SER A 354 -4.35 -27.38 37.48
CA SER A 354 -3.81 -28.64 37.99
C SER A 354 -3.88 -29.75 36.93
N PRO A 355 -2.74 -30.32 36.48
CA PRO A 355 -2.74 -31.44 35.55
C PRO A 355 -3.60 -32.63 36.01
N LEU A 356 -3.63 -32.91 37.32
CA LEU A 356 -4.44 -33.98 37.91
C LEU A 356 -5.94 -33.70 37.80
N GLN A 357 -6.38 -32.46 37.99
CA GLN A 357 -7.80 -32.10 37.87
C GLN A 357 -8.25 -32.13 36.41
N TRP A 358 -7.38 -31.74 35.49
CA TRP A 358 -7.61 -31.88 34.05
C TRP A 358 -7.76 -33.34 33.62
N GLU A 359 -6.85 -34.22 34.06
CA GLU A 359 -6.93 -35.66 33.76
C GLU A 359 -8.20 -36.30 34.32
N GLU A 360 -8.57 -36.00 35.56
CA GLU A 360 -9.81 -36.54 36.16
C GLU A 360 -11.05 -36.01 35.43
N LEU A 361 -11.10 -34.72 35.05
CA LEU A 361 -12.21 -34.18 34.27
C LEU A 361 -12.36 -34.90 32.92
N MET A 362 -11.26 -35.12 32.22
CA MET A 362 -11.26 -35.79 30.90
C MET A 362 -11.68 -37.26 31.01
N LYS A 363 -11.25 -37.94 32.07
CA LYS A 363 -11.71 -39.29 32.41
C LYS A 363 -13.23 -39.32 32.63
N ARG A 364 -13.76 -38.42 33.46
CA ARG A 364 -15.21 -38.30 33.72
C ARG A 364 -16.01 -37.95 32.48
N ALA A 365 -15.50 -37.04 31.65
CA ALA A 365 -16.13 -36.71 30.38
C ALA A 365 -16.26 -37.94 29.46
N THR A 366 -15.21 -38.77 29.41
CA THR A 366 -15.20 -40.02 28.64
C THR A 366 -16.20 -41.04 29.22
N GLU A 367 -16.27 -41.19 30.55
CA GLU A 367 -17.24 -42.06 31.24
C GLU A 367 -18.70 -41.64 30.94
N CYS A 368 -18.96 -40.33 30.82
CA CYS A 368 -20.27 -39.80 30.46
C CYS A 368 -20.57 -39.84 28.95
N GLY A 369 -19.68 -40.41 28.11
CA GLY A 369 -19.85 -40.48 26.66
C GLY A 369 -19.70 -39.13 25.95
N LEU A 370 -19.06 -38.14 26.58
CA LEU A 370 -18.77 -36.85 25.97
C LEU A 370 -17.47 -36.92 25.15
N ASP A 371 -17.48 -36.33 23.95
CA ASP A 371 -16.29 -36.23 23.10
C ASP A 371 -15.28 -35.25 23.69
N ALA A 372 -14.34 -35.78 24.48
CA ALA A 372 -13.29 -35.03 25.15
C ALA A 372 -12.32 -34.32 24.16
N LYS A 373 -12.32 -34.66 22.86
CA LYS A 373 -11.52 -33.96 21.84
C LYS A 373 -12.09 -32.58 21.49
N ARG A 374 -13.39 -32.36 21.73
CA ARG A 374 -14.04 -31.05 21.65
C ARG A 374 -13.91 -30.35 23.01
N ALA A 375 -12.68 -30.09 23.42
CA ALA A 375 -12.38 -29.52 24.72
C ALA A 375 -13.08 -28.16 24.95
N PHE A 376 -13.37 -27.85 26.22
CA PHE A 376 -13.71 -26.51 26.68
C PHE A 376 -12.56 -25.56 26.33
N HIS A 377 -12.71 -24.83 25.23
CA HIS A 377 -11.85 -23.71 24.84
C HIS A 377 -12.70 -22.44 24.97
N LEU A 378 -13.03 -22.05 26.20
CA LEU A 378 -13.43 -20.67 26.45
C LEU A 378 -12.10 -19.91 26.59
N MET A 379 -11.78 -19.09 25.60
CA MET A 379 -10.45 -18.47 25.51
C MET A 379 -10.07 -17.77 26.83
N TYR A 380 -9.12 -18.34 27.56
CA TYR A 380 -8.36 -17.60 28.55
C TYR A 380 -7.43 -16.69 27.77
N GLN A 381 -7.88 -15.48 27.46
CA GLN A 381 -7.03 -14.46 26.88
C GLN A 381 -6.14 -13.94 28.01
N GLN A 382 -4.99 -14.57 28.17
CA GLN A 382 -3.93 -14.18 29.07
C GLN A 382 -3.21 -12.94 28.53
N ASP A 383 -3.95 -11.88 28.20
CA ASP A 383 -3.44 -10.56 27.87
C ASP A 383 -4.47 -9.57 28.37
N GLY A 384 -4.07 -8.65 29.25
CA GLY A 384 -4.95 -7.77 30.03
C GLY A 384 -5.83 -6.83 29.20
N ILE A 385 -6.89 -7.38 28.61
CA ILE A 385 -7.97 -6.62 27.99
C ILE A 385 -9.11 -6.58 29.01
N GLN A 386 -9.20 -5.46 29.72
CA GLN A 386 -10.38 -5.11 30.50
C GLN A 386 -11.61 -5.07 29.57
N PRO A 387 -12.80 -5.49 30.03
CA PRO A 387 -14.02 -5.34 29.26
C PRO A 387 -14.28 -3.84 29.00
N ILE A 388 -14.35 -3.46 27.72
CA ILE A 388 -14.76 -2.12 27.27
C ILE A 388 -16.19 -1.84 27.70
#